data_AF-A0A938FSJ5-F1
#
_entry.id   AF-A0A938FSJ5-F1
#
_cell.length_a   1.000
_cell.length_b   1.000
_cell.length_c   1.000
_cell.angle_alpha   90.00
_cell.angle_beta   90.00
_cell.angle_gamma   90.00
#
_symmetry.space_group_name_H-M   'P 1'
#
loop_
_entity.id
_entity.type
_entity.pdbx_description
1 polymer ?
#
loop_
_entity_poly.entity_id
_entity_poly.type
_entity_poly.pdbx_seq_one_letter_code
_entity_poly.pdbx_strand_id
1 'polypeptide(L)'
;MNLRATALLLTSLGLVTPALIGCAAGGSAETRNIRQVTDGVEKDLEAIKVRNVKVVALPDGSATLVGFLVNQSDAPDQLVNVTVNNQTALLQGDGILLRNRPVIFEGDSANAKAKVAILDAKPGYRVPVALYFANGGKLELDALVVENTGIYSSIL
;
A
#
# COMPACT_ATOMS: atom_id res chain seq x y z
N MET A 1 -28.71 -46.69 -40.51
CA MET A 1 -28.54 -45.54 -39.59
C MET A 1 -28.51 -44.28 -40.43
N ASN A 2 -29.55 -43.43 -40.35
CA ASN A 2 -29.83 -42.41 -41.36
C ASN A 2 -28.89 -41.20 -41.24
N LEU A 3 -28.14 -40.89 -42.31
CA LEU A 3 -27.16 -39.77 -42.40
C LEU A 3 -27.73 -38.40 -41.97
N ARG A 4 -29.05 -38.21 -42.09
CA ARG A 4 -29.74 -36.98 -41.66
C ARG A 4 -29.84 -36.83 -40.14
N ALA A 5 -29.94 -37.94 -39.41
CA ALA A 5 -30.01 -37.91 -37.94
C ALA A 5 -28.65 -37.62 -37.31
N THR A 6 -27.56 -38.11 -37.91
CA THR A 6 -26.20 -37.79 -37.49
C THR A 6 -25.82 -36.34 -37.79
N ALA A 7 -26.23 -35.78 -38.93
CA ALA A 7 -25.95 -34.38 -39.28
C ALA A 7 -26.62 -33.35 -38.33
N LEU A 8 -27.82 -33.65 -37.82
CA LEU A 8 -28.49 -32.80 -36.84
C LEU A 8 -27.86 -32.87 -35.44
N LEU A 9 -27.28 -34.01 -35.07
CA LEU A 9 -26.69 -34.21 -33.76
C LEU A 9 -25.30 -33.54 -33.63
N LEU A 10 -24.53 -33.48 -34.72
CA LEU A 10 -23.24 -32.79 -34.72
C LEU A 10 -23.37 -31.27 -34.78
N THR A 11 -24.44 -30.74 -35.39
CA THR A 11 -24.70 -29.29 -35.44
C THR A 11 -25.18 -28.74 -34.09
N SER A 12 -25.94 -29.51 -33.30
CA SER A 12 -26.34 -29.08 -31.95
C SER A 12 -25.20 -29.12 -30.93
N LEU A 13 -24.23 -30.02 -31.06
CA LEU A 13 -23.05 -30.08 -30.19
C LEU A 13 -22.04 -28.95 -30.47
N GLY A 14 -21.96 -28.45 -31.72
CA GLY A 14 -21.04 -27.39 -32.09
C GLY A 14 -21.41 -26.00 -31.55
N LEU A 15 -22.71 -25.69 -31.43
CA LEU A 15 -23.17 -24.36 -30.99
C LEU A 15 -23.21 -24.16 -29.47
N VAL A 16 -23.20 -25.24 -28.68
CA VAL A 16 -23.31 -25.16 -27.20
C VAL A 16 -21.93 -25.05 -26.52
N THR A 17 -20.85 -25.38 -27.22
CA THR A 17 -19.50 -25.40 -26.64
C THR A 17 -18.87 -24.03 -26.34
N PRO A 18 -19.07 -22.94 -27.12
CA PRO A 18 -18.48 -21.64 -26.76
C PRO A 18 -19.26 -20.93 -25.64
N ALA A 19 -20.53 -21.30 -25.38
CA ALA A 19 -21.31 -20.78 -24.26
C ALA A 19 -20.95 -21.42 -22.90
N LEU A 20 -20.18 -22.51 -22.93
CA LEU A 20 -19.69 -23.23 -21.75
C LEU A 20 -18.24 -22.86 -21.38
N ILE A 21 -17.64 -21.87 -22.04
CA ILE A 21 -16.41 -21.25 -21.56
C ILE A 21 -16.84 -20.36 -20.40
N GLY A 22 -16.82 -20.96 -19.21
CA GLY A 22 -17.27 -20.34 -17.97
C GLY A 22 -16.65 -18.96 -17.73
N CYS A 23 -17.33 -18.20 -16.88
CA CYS A 23 -16.94 -16.90 -16.34
C CYS A 23 -15.58 -16.96 -15.63
N ALA A 24 -14.50 -17.12 -16.38
CA ALA A 24 -13.15 -16.91 -15.90
C ALA A 24 -12.91 -15.41 -16.00
N ALA A 25 -13.11 -14.71 -14.89
CA ALA A 25 -12.95 -13.26 -14.82
C ALA A 25 -11.55 -12.77 -15.24
N GLY A 26 -10.57 -13.67 -15.46
CA GLY A 26 -9.35 -13.42 -16.21
C GLY A 26 -8.50 -12.29 -15.62
N GLY A 27 -8.03 -11.38 -16.47
CA GLY A 27 -7.30 -10.19 -16.04
C GLY A 27 -8.13 -9.21 -15.19
N SER A 28 -9.46 -9.29 -15.27
CA SER A 28 -10.44 -8.50 -14.51
C SER A 28 -11.07 -9.29 -13.35
N ALA A 29 -10.38 -10.31 -12.83
CA ALA A 29 -10.87 -11.01 -11.65
C ALA A 29 -10.95 -10.07 -10.45
N GLU A 30 -12.09 -10.06 -9.75
CA GLU A 30 -12.27 -9.23 -8.55
C GLU A 30 -11.24 -9.54 -7.46
N THR A 31 -10.69 -10.74 -7.43
CA THR A 31 -9.56 -11.11 -6.54
C THR A 31 -8.27 -10.34 -6.84
N ARG A 32 -8.09 -9.82 -8.06
CA ARG A 32 -6.99 -8.90 -8.42
C ARG A 32 -7.32 -7.45 -8.12
N ASN A 33 -8.60 -7.12 -7.91
CA ASN A 33 -9.08 -5.78 -7.64
C ASN A 33 -9.43 -5.55 -6.16
N ILE A 34 -9.04 -6.49 -5.28
CA ILE A 34 -9.15 -6.31 -3.84
C ILE A 34 -8.33 -5.09 -3.46
N ARG A 35 -9.05 -4.06 -3.04
CA ARG A 35 -8.45 -2.86 -2.48
C ARG A 35 -8.05 -3.18 -1.04
N GLN A 36 -6.83 -2.79 -0.69
CA GLN A 36 -6.28 -2.60 0.65
C GLN A 36 -7.16 -3.12 1.81
N VAL A 37 -6.85 -4.31 2.30
CA VAL A 37 -7.58 -4.99 3.39
C VAL A 37 -7.10 -4.56 4.79
N THR A 38 -6.06 -3.73 4.86
CA THR A 38 -5.53 -3.16 6.10
C THR A 38 -6.02 -1.72 6.26
N ASP A 39 -5.95 -1.18 7.49
CA ASP A 39 -6.28 0.24 7.73
C ASP A 39 -5.35 1.23 7.01
N GLY A 40 -4.36 0.69 6.31
CA GLY A 40 -3.96 1.29 5.06
C GLY A 40 -2.63 1.91 5.13
N VAL A 41 -2.36 3.03 4.48
CA VAL A 41 -2.83 3.39 3.15
C VAL A 41 -1.67 3.19 2.17
N GLU A 42 -1.98 2.93 0.90
CA GLU A 42 -0.98 2.66 -0.13
C GLU A 42 -1.06 3.68 -1.26
N LYS A 43 0.11 4.05 -1.81
CA LYS A 43 0.20 4.90 -3.00
C LYS A 43 1.50 4.63 -3.75
N ASP A 44 1.46 4.83 -5.05
CA ASP A 44 2.63 4.68 -5.93
C ASP A 44 3.06 6.07 -6.42
N LEU A 45 4.37 6.28 -6.42
CA LEU A 45 5.05 7.40 -7.09
C LEU A 45 6.02 6.77 -8.08
N GLU A 46 5.55 6.54 -9.31
CA GLU A 46 6.31 5.84 -10.34
C GLU A 46 6.82 4.46 -9.84
N ALA A 47 8.14 4.32 -9.70
CA ALA A 47 8.82 3.13 -9.21
C ALA A 47 8.88 3.04 -7.67
N ILE A 48 8.59 4.12 -6.95
CA ILE A 48 8.55 4.13 -5.48
C ILE A 48 7.16 3.68 -5.03
N LYS A 49 7.14 2.59 -4.28
CA LYS A 49 5.94 1.94 -3.74
C LYS A 49 5.84 2.25 -2.26
N VAL A 50 4.81 3.00 -1.88
CA VAL A 50 4.50 3.37 -0.49
C VAL A 50 3.40 2.46 0.01
N ARG A 51 3.66 1.72 1.10
CA ARG A 51 2.78 0.64 1.57
C ARG A 51 2.51 0.73 3.06
N ASN A 52 1.30 0.31 3.41
CA ASN A 52 0.81 0.17 4.78
C ASN A 52 1.06 1.41 5.66
N VAL A 53 0.82 2.62 5.14
CA VAL A 53 1.07 3.86 5.87
C VAL A 53 -0.01 4.17 6.90
N LYS A 54 0.37 4.23 8.17
CA LYS A 54 -0.48 4.64 9.29
C LYS A 54 0.29 5.58 10.20
N VAL A 55 -0.43 6.30 11.05
CA VAL A 55 0.17 7.19 12.06
C VAL A 55 -0.21 6.66 13.43
N VAL A 56 0.76 6.35 14.28
CA VAL A 56 0.50 5.90 15.66
C VAL A 56 0.59 7.12 16.57
N ALA A 57 -0.54 7.50 17.18
CA ALA A 57 -0.58 8.54 18.19
C ALA A 57 -0.01 8.01 19.51
N LEU A 58 1.03 8.68 20.02
CA LEU A 58 1.73 8.29 21.24
C LEU A 58 1.10 8.97 22.47
N PRO A 59 1.24 8.39 23.69
CA PRO A 59 0.63 8.93 24.89
C PRO A 59 1.11 10.33 25.29
N ASP A 60 2.29 10.74 24.82
CA ASP A 60 2.89 12.06 25.06
C ASP A 60 2.36 13.16 24.12
N GLY A 61 1.44 12.82 23.21
CA GLY A 61 0.87 13.75 22.22
C GLY A 61 1.69 13.85 20.92
N SER A 62 2.83 13.18 20.85
CA SER A 62 3.62 13.00 19.64
C SER A 62 3.03 11.88 18.77
N ALA A 63 3.59 11.65 17.58
CA ALA A 63 3.21 10.50 16.76
C ALA A 63 4.35 10.01 15.89
N THR A 64 4.30 8.74 15.51
CA THR A 64 5.27 8.13 14.60
C THR A 64 4.58 7.49 13.40
N LEU A 65 5.25 7.51 12.25
CA LEU A 65 4.80 6.84 11.04
C LEU A 65 5.05 5.34 11.14
N VAL A 66 4.07 4.53 10.77
CA VAL A 66 4.23 3.11 10.49
C VAL A 66 4.03 2.90 9.00
N GLY A 67 4.89 2.12 8.37
CA GLY A 67 4.77 1.80 6.94
C GLY A 67 6.11 1.45 6.32
N PHE A 68 6.12 1.20 5.02
CA PHE A 68 7.38 0.94 4.33
C PHE A 68 7.38 1.45 2.89
N LEU A 69 8.58 1.72 2.41
CA LEU A 69 8.87 2.26 1.09
C LEU A 69 9.74 1.26 0.33
N VAL A 70 9.42 1.00 -0.94
CA VAL A 70 10.24 0.16 -1.83
C VAL A 70 10.47 0.90 -3.13
N ASN A 71 11.73 1.10 -3.52
CA ASN A 71 12.06 1.58 -4.85
C ASN A 71 12.30 0.39 -5.79
N GLN A 72 11.55 0.30 -6.88
CA GLN A 72 11.70 -0.75 -7.88
C GLN A 72 12.62 -0.38 -9.06
N SER A 73 13.09 0.88 -9.10
CA SER A 73 14.02 1.41 -10.10
C SER A 73 15.46 0.98 -9.84
N ASP A 74 16.27 0.95 -10.89
CA ASP A 74 17.74 0.83 -10.79
C ASP A 74 18.40 2.13 -10.30
N ALA A 75 17.77 3.28 -10.50
CA ALA A 75 18.25 4.55 -9.98
C ALA A 75 17.89 4.70 -8.49
N PRO A 76 18.86 4.94 -7.60
CA PRO A 76 18.57 5.18 -6.19
C PRO A 76 17.86 6.53 -6.00
N ASP A 77 17.06 6.62 -4.95
CA ASP A 77 16.47 7.87 -4.48
C ASP A 77 16.69 8.03 -2.98
N GLN A 78 16.25 9.14 -2.41
CA GLN A 78 16.36 9.41 -0.97
C GLN A 78 15.10 10.07 -0.46
N LEU A 79 14.57 9.58 0.66
CA LEU A 79 13.55 10.27 1.42
C LEU A 79 14.23 11.43 2.19
N VAL A 80 13.85 12.66 1.85
CA VAL A 80 14.46 13.87 2.42
C VAL A 80 13.61 14.50 3.50
N ASN A 81 12.29 14.33 3.44
CA ASN A 81 11.39 14.89 4.44
C ASN A 81 10.09 14.08 4.52
N VAL A 82 9.47 14.10 5.70
CA VAL A 82 8.13 13.59 5.94
C VAL A 82 7.37 14.63 6.75
N THR A 83 6.14 14.92 6.35
CA THR A 83 5.22 15.68 7.18
C THR A 83 4.00 14.85 7.53
N VAL A 84 3.52 15.00 8.76
CA VAL A 84 2.29 14.38 9.27
C VAL A 84 1.45 15.48 9.90
N ASN A 85 0.22 15.65 9.42
CA ASN A 85 -0.67 16.73 9.85
C ASN A 85 0.01 18.12 9.82
N ASN A 86 0.73 18.40 8.73
CA ASN A 86 1.51 19.61 8.50
C ASN A 86 2.69 19.84 9.47
N GLN A 87 3.00 18.86 10.34
CA GLN A 87 4.17 18.88 11.21
C GLN A 87 5.33 18.13 10.56
N THR A 88 6.54 18.69 10.65
CA THR A 88 7.73 18.03 10.11
C THR A 88 8.19 16.92 11.04
N ALA A 89 8.41 15.73 10.48
CA ALA A 89 8.90 14.59 11.22
C ALA A 89 10.42 14.62 11.37
N LEU A 90 10.91 14.23 12.54
CA LEU A 90 12.30 13.88 12.76
C LEU A 90 12.56 12.50 12.15
N LEU A 91 13.39 12.48 11.11
CA LEU A 91 13.83 11.25 10.45
C LEU A 91 15.08 10.69 11.11
N GLN A 92 15.10 9.37 11.34
CA GLN A 92 16.27 8.64 11.85
C GLN A 92 16.40 7.31 11.12
N GLY A 93 17.64 6.80 11.01
CA GLY A 93 17.93 5.53 10.34
C GLY A 93 18.07 5.66 8.82
N ASP A 94 17.70 4.59 8.11
CA ASP A 94 17.84 4.51 6.65
C ASP A 94 16.88 5.49 5.94
N GLY A 95 17.42 6.33 5.05
CA GLY A 95 16.65 7.20 4.16
C GLY A 95 16.91 7.00 2.68
N ILE A 96 17.92 6.18 2.32
CA ILE A 96 18.32 5.91 0.94
C ILE A 96 17.51 4.74 0.39
N LEU A 97 16.83 4.97 -0.73
CA LEU A 97 15.95 4.03 -1.40
C LEU A 97 16.71 3.34 -2.54
N LEU A 98 17.44 2.28 -2.21
CA LEU A 98 18.07 1.40 -3.18
C LEU A 98 17.04 0.44 -3.80
N ARG A 99 17.35 -0.09 -4.99
CA ARG A 99 16.49 -1.05 -5.69
C ARG A 99 16.11 -2.23 -4.80
N ASN A 100 14.81 -2.45 -4.64
CA ASN A 100 14.20 -3.55 -3.88
C ASN A 100 14.72 -3.68 -2.43
N ARG A 101 15.22 -2.58 -1.85
CA ARG A 101 15.67 -2.50 -0.46
C ARG A 101 14.66 -1.67 0.32
N PRO A 102 13.81 -2.29 1.15
CA PRO A 102 12.76 -1.55 1.83
C PRO A 102 13.32 -0.63 2.93
N VAL A 103 12.74 0.57 3.02
CA VAL A 103 12.84 1.43 4.21
C VAL A 103 11.57 1.20 5.02
N ILE A 104 11.70 0.71 6.24
CA ILE A 104 10.62 0.23 7.10
C ILE A 104 10.59 1.09 8.37
N PHE A 105 9.46 1.75 8.59
CA PHE A 105 9.19 2.56 9.75
C PHE A 105 8.44 1.78 10.83
N GLU A 106 9.05 1.71 12.01
CA GLU A 106 8.54 1.04 13.22
C GLU A 106 8.22 -0.47 13.05
N GLY A 107 8.10 -1.17 14.18
CA GLY A 107 7.97 -2.63 14.23
C GLY A 107 9.30 -3.39 14.26
N ASP A 108 9.22 -4.72 14.34
CA ASP A 108 10.38 -5.59 14.64
C ASP A 108 11.51 -5.54 13.59
N SER A 109 11.15 -5.25 12.34
CA SER A 109 12.09 -5.15 11.21
C SER A 109 12.42 -3.70 10.83
N ALA A 110 12.10 -2.73 11.69
CA ALA A 110 12.33 -1.31 11.41
C ALA A 110 13.81 -1.01 11.20
N ASN A 111 14.12 -0.24 10.16
CA ASN A 111 15.43 0.36 9.93
C ASN A 111 15.37 1.89 9.84
N ALA A 112 14.17 2.47 9.97
CA ALA A 112 13.97 3.91 10.00
C ALA A 112 12.88 4.32 11.00
N LYS A 113 12.88 5.60 11.38
CA LYS A 113 11.85 6.24 12.20
C LYS A 113 11.48 7.60 11.60
N ALA A 114 10.21 7.95 11.71
CA ALA A 114 9.70 9.26 11.32
C ALA A 114 8.70 9.74 12.39
N LYS A 115 9.19 10.53 13.35
CA LYS A 115 8.41 10.97 14.52
C LYS A 115 8.12 12.47 14.46
N VAL A 116 6.86 12.86 14.58
CA VAL A 116 6.44 14.26 14.79
C VAL A 116 6.28 14.54 16.27
N ALA A 117 6.74 15.70 16.73
CA ALA A 117 6.70 16.07 18.15
C ALA A 117 5.27 16.35 18.64
N ILE A 118 4.40 16.85 17.76
CA ILE A 118 3.00 17.17 18.04
C ILE A 118 2.19 16.59 16.89
N LEU A 119 1.16 15.81 17.20
CA LEU A 119 0.25 15.28 16.16
C LEU A 119 -0.95 16.20 15.93
N ASP A 120 -1.55 16.74 16.99
CA ASP A 120 -2.81 17.50 16.96
C ASP A 120 -3.95 16.80 16.20
N ALA A 121 -4.08 15.49 16.41
CA ALA A 121 -5.18 14.69 15.88
C ALA A 121 -5.48 13.51 16.82
N LYS A 122 -6.72 13.04 16.80
CA LYS A 122 -7.17 11.92 17.64
C LYS A 122 -7.14 10.60 16.85
N PRO A 123 -6.90 9.45 17.51
CA PRO A 123 -7.12 8.14 16.91
C PRO A 123 -8.51 8.01 16.27
N GLY A 124 -8.59 7.30 15.15
CA GLY A 124 -9.80 7.13 14.34
C GLY A 124 -10.00 8.18 13.24
N TYR A 125 -9.27 9.30 13.29
CA TYR A 125 -9.28 10.30 12.21
C TYR A 125 -8.20 10.01 11.18
N ARG A 126 -8.37 10.57 9.98
CA ARG A 126 -7.31 10.58 8.96
C ARG A 126 -6.60 11.92 8.95
N VAL A 127 -5.29 11.89 8.80
CA VAL A 127 -4.45 13.10 8.70
C VAL A 127 -3.64 13.08 7.41
N PRO A 128 -3.36 14.25 6.81
CA PRO A 128 -2.50 14.30 5.63
C PRO A 128 -1.08 13.92 6.00
N VAL A 129 -0.46 13.10 5.17
CA VAL A 129 0.95 12.73 5.23
C VAL A 129 1.57 13.02 3.88
N ALA A 130 2.69 13.76 3.88
CA ALA A 130 3.47 14.01 2.67
C ALA A 130 4.89 13.46 2.82
N LEU A 131 5.30 12.68 1.83
CA LEU A 131 6.65 12.15 1.68
C LEU A 131 7.36 12.95 0.58
N TYR A 132 8.56 13.42 0.87
CA TYR A 132 9.38 14.18 -0.06
C TYR A 132 10.63 13.38 -0.39
N PHE A 133 10.85 13.17 -1.68
CA PHE A 133 11.98 12.45 -2.22
C PHE A 133 12.91 13.41 -2.97
N ALA A 134 14.21 13.11 -2.97
CA ALA A 134 15.20 13.94 -3.64
C ALA A 134 14.96 14.05 -5.14
N ASN A 135 14.59 12.94 -5.80
CA ASN A 135 14.37 12.88 -7.25
C ASN A 135 12.91 12.58 -7.63
N GLY A 136 12.23 11.70 -6.89
CA GLY A 136 10.84 11.31 -7.17
C GLY A 136 9.79 12.40 -6.89
N GLY A 137 10.18 13.49 -6.21
CA GLY A 137 9.29 14.60 -5.89
C GLY A 137 8.46 14.36 -4.63
N LYS A 138 7.17 14.73 -4.66
CA LYS A 138 6.28 14.72 -3.49
C LYS A 138 5.14 13.71 -3.68
N LEU A 139 4.88 12.89 -2.67
CA LEU A 139 3.71 12.02 -2.61
C LEU A 139 2.88 12.32 -1.37
N GLU A 140 1.58 12.57 -1.58
CA GLU A 140 0.61 12.86 -0.52
C GLU A 140 -0.43 11.74 -0.40
N LEU A 141 -0.78 11.39 0.83
CA LEU A 141 -1.82 10.44 1.19
C LEU A 141 -2.47 10.86 2.51
N ASP A 142 -3.71 10.43 2.75
CA ASP A 142 -4.35 10.58 4.05
C ASP A 142 -4.20 9.28 4.81
N ALA A 143 -3.51 9.28 5.96
CA ALA A 143 -3.25 8.08 6.76
C ALA A 143 -4.19 8.02 7.98
N LEU A 144 -4.63 6.82 8.37
CA LEU A 144 -5.39 6.63 9.60
C LEU A 144 -4.49 6.84 10.81
N VAL A 145 -4.95 7.64 11.77
CA VAL A 145 -4.37 7.73 13.11
C VAL A 145 -4.89 6.56 13.93
N VAL A 146 -3.98 5.73 14.43
CA VAL A 146 -4.25 4.62 15.33
C VAL A 146 -3.72 4.92 16.72
N GLU A 147 -4.36 4.33 17.74
CA GLU A 147 -3.92 4.46 19.11
C GLU A 147 -2.70 3.54 19.37
N ASN A 148 -1.79 3.97 20.25
CA ASN A 148 -0.65 3.17 20.72
C ASN A 148 -1.10 2.05 21.68
N THR A 149 -1.91 1.12 21.18
CA THR A 149 -2.44 -0.03 21.94
C THR A 149 -2.32 -1.32 21.13
N GLY A 150 -2.50 -2.47 21.79
CA GLY A 150 -2.45 -3.78 21.15
C GLY A 150 -1.11 -4.01 20.44
N ILE A 151 -1.17 -4.26 19.12
CA ILE A 151 0.03 -4.51 18.28
C ILE A 151 0.97 -3.31 18.17
N TYR A 152 0.52 -2.10 18.51
CA TYR A 152 1.34 -0.88 18.48
C TYR A 152 1.93 -0.52 19.85
N SER A 153 1.62 -1.27 20.90
CA SER A 153 2.03 -0.95 22.28
C SER A 153 3.54 -0.94 22.51
N SER A 154 4.32 -1.59 21.65
CA SER A 154 5.79 -1.59 21.71
C SER A 154 6.44 -0.38 21.03
N ILE A 155 5.65 0.47 20.35
CA ILE A 155 6.16 1.63 19.62
C ILE A 155 6.33 2.81 20.59
N LEU A 156 7.52 3.43 20.58
CA LEU A 156 7.95 4.53 21.45
C LEU A 156 8.49 5.73 20.64
#